data_AF-K2B5H0-F1
#
_entry.id   AF-K2B5H0-F1
#
_cell.length_a   1.000
_cell.length_b   1.000
_cell.length_c   1.000
_cell.angle_alpha   90.00
_cell.angle_beta   90.00
_cell.angle_gamma   90.00
#
_symmetry.space_group_name_H-M   'P 1'
#
loop_
_entity.id
_entity.type
_entity.pdbx_description
1 polymer ?
#
loop_
_entity_poly.entity_id
_entity_poly.type
_entity_poly.pdbx_seq_one_letter_code
_entity_poly.pdbx_strand_id
1 'polypeptide(L)'
;MAAPALIHLFFNYSTPFQAGMGIPMATDIAFALGVLSLIGGAVPLSLKIFLTAFAIIDDLGAILMIAVFYSKGLSTAYLAMAAAVFALLIVLNRLKVRAVVPYLLMGIIMWYFMLKSGVHATITGVLLAFAIPFAADGSQCPSLRLQHYLHKPVAFFILPLFAAANTAISIGGGNFSTLLSANSTGIILGLFLGKPLGVLAMSFAFVSLKICRLPGDLTWKHVLGAGLLGGIGFTMSIFIANLAFADPSLIQSSILAIIAASLLSGLTGFAFFKFID
;
A
#
# COMPACT_ATOMS: atom_id res chain seq x y z
N MET A 1 3.92 -0.60 9.58
CA MET A 1 5.10 -1.20 8.90
C MET A 1 5.94 -2.23 9.67
N ALA A 2 6.66 -1.89 10.75
CA ALA A 2 7.71 -2.77 11.30
C ALA A 2 7.21 -4.06 11.96
N ALA A 3 6.19 -3.96 12.82
CA ALA A 3 5.60 -5.11 13.50
C ALA A 3 5.15 -6.24 12.55
N PRO A 4 4.35 -5.99 11.48
CA PRO A 4 3.96 -7.05 10.56
C PRO A 4 5.15 -7.68 9.82
N ALA A 5 6.15 -6.88 9.43
CA ALA A 5 7.37 -7.38 8.79
C ALA A 5 8.17 -8.29 9.73
N LEU A 6 8.34 -7.89 10.99
CA LEU A 6 9.05 -8.68 12.00
C LEU A 6 8.35 -10.00 12.30
N ILE A 7 7.01 -10.01 12.35
CA ILE A 7 6.25 -11.26 12.51
C ILE A 7 6.49 -12.18 11.32
N HIS A 8 6.44 -11.68 10.09
CA HIS A 8 6.72 -12.51 8.92
C HIS A 8 8.16 -13.03 8.91
N LEU A 9 9.13 -12.18 9.23
CA LEU A 9 10.53 -12.56 9.37
C LEU A 9 10.73 -13.63 10.45
N PHE A 10 10.02 -13.55 11.58
CA PHE A 10 10.12 -14.56 12.64
C PHE A 10 9.79 -15.98 12.12
N PHE A 11 8.79 -16.11 11.25
CA PHE A 11 8.43 -17.39 10.65
C PHE A 11 9.33 -17.82 9.49
N ASN A 12 9.97 -16.87 8.80
CA ASN A 12 10.64 -17.09 7.53
C ASN A 12 12.15 -16.73 7.54
N TYR A 13 12.72 -16.50 8.71
CA TYR A 13 14.12 -16.11 8.86
C TYR A 13 15.05 -17.17 8.27
N SER A 14 16.02 -16.75 7.47
CA SER A 14 16.96 -17.66 6.78
C SER A 14 16.31 -18.64 5.80
N THR A 15 15.08 -18.38 5.36
CA THR A 15 14.41 -19.15 4.31
C THR A 15 14.31 -18.32 3.02
N PRO A 16 14.10 -18.96 1.85
CA PRO A 16 13.82 -18.23 0.60
C PRO A 16 12.59 -17.31 0.68
N PHE A 17 11.69 -17.56 1.63
CA PHE A 17 10.48 -16.78 1.85
C PHE A 17 10.75 -15.44 2.53
N GLN A 18 11.94 -15.20 3.08
CA GLN A 18 12.29 -13.95 3.76
C GLN A 18 12.10 -12.71 2.86
N ALA A 19 12.27 -12.89 1.55
CA ALA A 19 11.99 -11.86 0.55
C ALA A 19 10.53 -11.39 0.57
N GLY A 20 9.59 -12.15 1.15
CA GLY A 20 8.19 -11.78 1.33
C GLY A 20 7.91 -10.80 2.47
N MET A 21 8.91 -10.34 3.22
CA MET A 21 8.70 -9.50 4.41
C MET A 21 7.93 -8.20 4.14
N GLY A 22 7.90 -7.72 2.90
CA GLY A 22 7.13 -6.56 2.47
C GLY A 22 5.63 -6.81 2.34
N ILE A 23 5.22 -8.06 2.12
CA ILE A 23 3.82 -8.45 1.84
C ILE A 23 2.87 -8.00 2.96
N PRO A 24 3.13 -8.29 4.24
CA PRO A 24 2.23 -7.89 5.32
C PRO A 24 2.38 -6.42 5.74
N MET A 25 3.25 -5.65 5.08
CA MET A 25 3.45 -4.23 5.39
C MET A 25 2.42 -3.33 4.71
N ALA A 26 1.82 -3.77 3.61
CA ALA A 26 0.87 -2.97 2.83
C ALA A 26 -0.53 -2.94 3.45
N THR A 27 -1.31 -1.92 3.06
CA THR A 27 -2.74 -1.80 3.40
C THR A 27 -3.50 -1.33 2.16
N ASP A 28 -4.54 -2.05 1.76
CA ASP A 28 -5.45 -1.65 0.69
C ASP A 28 -6.44 -0.59 1.21
N ILE A 29 -6.11 0.68 0.95
CA ILE A 29 -6.91 1.84 1.33
C ILE A 29 -8.35 1.74 0.80
N ALA A 30 -8.52 1.27 -0.44
CA ALA A 30 -9.82 1.26 -1.10
C ALA A 30 -10.77 0.28 -0.42
N PHE A 31 -10.29 -0.92 -0.09
CA PHE A 31 -11.08 -1.89 0.66
C PHE A 31 -11.27 -1.50 2.12
N ALA A 32 -10.24 -0.97 2.79
CA ALA A 32 -10.36 -0.54 4.18
C ALA A 32 -11.39 0.59 4.35
N LEU A 33 -11.35 1.62 3.49
CA LEU A 33 -12.37 2.67 3.45
C LEU A 33 -13.72 2.15 2.96
N GLY A 34 -13.74 1.18 2.05
CA GLY A 34 -14.95 0.51 1.59
C GLY A 34 -15.70 -0.17 2.74
N VAL A 35 -15.02 -1.02 3.51
CA VAL A 35 -15.59 -1.67 4.71
C VAL A 35 -16.04 -0.62 5.74
N LEU A 36 -15.22 0.41 5.96
CA LEU A 36 -15.56 1.50 6.87
C LEU A 36 -16.81 2.28 6.43
N SER A 37 -17.03 2.42 5.12
CA SER A 37 -18.23 3.08 4.58
C SER A 37 -19.50 2.26 4.75
N LEU A 38 -19.41 0.93 4.83
CA LEU A 38 -20.54 0.03 5.06
C LEU A 38 -21.05 0.06 6.50
N ILE A 39 -20.21 0.46 7.45
CA ILE A 39 -20.57 0.57 8.88
C ILE A 39 -21.55 1.73 9.12
N GLY A 40 -21.61 2.72 8.21
CA GLY A 40 -22.62 3.79 8.23
C GLY A 40 -22.15 5.10 8.89
N GLY A 41 -23.11 5.86 9.41
CA GLY A 41 -22.93 7.26 9.86
C GLY A 41 -22.22 7.47 11.20
N ALA A 42 -21.93 6.40 11.95
CA ALA A 42 -21.32 6.50 13.28
C ALA A 42 -19.80 6.74 13.27
N VAL A 43 -19.13 6.50 12.13
CA VAL A 43 -17.67 6.60 12.03
C VAL A 43 -17.22 8.07 11.98
N PRO A 44 -16.42 8.56 12.96
CA PRO A 44 -15.91 9.92 12.96
C PRO A 44 -15.05 10.25 11.71
N LEU A 45 -15.14 11.48 11.21
CA LEU A 45 -14.31 11.93 10.08
C LEU A 45 -12.81 11.81 10.40
N SER A 46 -12.42 12.09 11.65
CA SER A 46 -11.04 11.94 12.12
C SER A 46 -10.51 10.53 11.95
N LEU A 47 -11.37 9.50 12.07
CA LEU A 47 -10.98 8.10 11.87
C LEU A 47 -10.71 7.80 10.39
N LYS A 48 -11.52 8.34 9.48
CA LYS A 48 -11.30 8.19 8.02
C LYS A 48 -9.99 8.88 7.61
N ILE A 49 -9.72 10.06 8.15
CA ILE A 49 -8.47 10.79 7.90
C ILE A 49 -7.28 10.01 8.47
N PHE A 50 -7.37 9.51 9.70
CA PHE A 50 -6.33 8.69 10.33
C PHE A 50 -6.02 7.44 9.51
N LEU A 51 -7.06 6.68 9.12
CA LEU A 51 -6.95 5.46 8.32
C LEU A 51 -6.29 5.74 6.97
N THR A 52 -6.74 6.79 6.29
CA THR A 52 -6.17 7.20 5.00
C THR A 52 -4.70 7.60 5.14
N ALA A 53 -4.37 8.40 6.16
CA ALA A 53 -3.02 8.90 6.37
C ALA A 53 -2.04 7.77 6.69
N PHE A 54 -2.37 6.86 7.62
CA PHE A 54 -1.44 5.78 7.95
C PHE A 54 -1.26 4.83 6.78
N ALA A 55 -2.32 4.54 6.03
CA ALA A 55 -2.23 3.61 4.91
C ALA A 55 -1.43 4.19 3.74
N ILE A 56 -1.54 5.50 3.46
CA ILE A 56 -0.65 6.18 2.49
C ILE A 56 0.82 6.08 2.91
N ILE A 57 1.13 6.27 4.21
CA ILE A 57 2.49 6.19 4.72
C ILE A 57 3.01 4.74 4.64
N ASP A 58 2.20 3.76 5.03
CA ASP A 58 2.55 2.34 4.93
C ASP A 58 2.80 1.93 3.47
N ASP A 59 1.99 2.39 2.51
CA ASP A 59 2.18 2.11 1.08
C ASP A 59 3.43 2.81 0.52
N LEU A 60 3.67 4.07 0.87
CA LEU A 60 4.87 4.80 0.44
C LEU A 60 6.14 4.12 0.97
N GLY A 61 6.11 3.70 2.23
CA GLY A 61 7.22 2.95 2.83
C GLY A 61 7.44 1.59 2.15
N ALA A 62 6.37 0.89 1.76
CA ALA A 62 6.47 -0.35 1.02
C ALA A 62 7.07 -0.12 -0.38
N ILE A 63 6.70 0.96 -1.07
CA ILE A 63 7.29 1.36 -2.35
C ILE A 63 8.79 1.67 -2.21
N LEU A 64 9.20 2.37 -1.15
CA LEU A 64 10.61 2.64 -0.88
C LEU A 64 11.39 1.35 -0.60
N MET A 65 10.79 0.43 0.15
CA MET A 65 11.38 -0.89 0.38
C MET A 65 11.54 -1.68 -0.92
N ILE A 66 10.51 -1.68 -1.79
CA ILE A 66 10.56 -2.27 -3.14
C ILE A 66 11.74 -1.70 -3.94
N ALA A 67 11.91 -0.37 -3.91
CA ALA A 67 12.95 0.33 -4.64
C ALA A 67 14.37 -0.14 -4.25
N VAL A 68 14.59 -0.34 -2.94
CA VAL A 68 15.91 -0.65 -2.40
C VAL A 68 16.23 -2.15 -2.46
N PHE A 69 15.26 -3.00 -2.10
CA PHE A 69 15.53 -4.42 -1.84
C PHE A 69 15.18 -5.37 -2.99
N TYR A 70 14.35 -4.94 -3.95
CA TYR A 70 13.85 -5.81 -5.03
C TYR A 70 14.39 -5.43 -6.40
N SER A 71 15.37 -4.51 -6.48
CA SER A 71 15.96 -4.07 -7.75
C SER A 71 16.78 -5.20 -8.39
N LYS A 72 16.44 -5.59 -9.62
CA LYS A 72 17.12 -6.67 -10.37
C LYS A 72 18.11 -6.09 -11.36
N GLY A 73 19.38 -5.93 -10.96
CA GLY A 73 20.47 -5.48 -11.83
C GLY A 73 20.31 -4.04 -12.34
N LEU A 74 21.25 -3.16 -12.02
CA LEU A 74 21.11 -1.73 -12.34
C LEU A 74 21.77 -1.39 -13.67
N SER A 75 20.98 -0.96 -14.65
CA SER A 75 21.52 -0.24 -15.80
C SER A 75 21.65 1.24 -15.44
N THR A 76 22.86 1.66 -15.13
CA THR A 76 23.20 3.04 -14.75
C THR A 76 22.84 4.04 -15.84
N ALA A 77 22.94 3.66 -17.11
CA ALA A 77 22.57 4.51 -18.24
C ALA A 77 21.07 4.83 -18.27
N TYR A 78 20.20 3.81 -18.16
CA TYR A 78 18.75 4.03 -18.10
C TYR A 78 18.32 4.79 -16.85
N LEU A 79 19.00 4.54 -15.72
CA LEU A 79 18.75 5.28 -14.48
C LEU A 79 19.13 6.76 -14.61
N ALA A 80 20.25 7.08 -15.25
CA ALA A 80 20.67 8.45 -15.52
C ALA A 80 19.68 9.18 -16.45
N MET A 81 19.16 8.48 -17.48
CA MET A 81 18.12 9.02 -18.35
C MET A 81 16.80 9.27 -17.60
N ALA A 82 16.36 8.34 -16.74
CA ALA A 82 15.19 8.56 -15.89
C ALA A 82 15.38 9.77 -14.95
N ALA A 83 16.56 9.92 -14.35
CA ALA A 83 16.90 11.05 -13.50
C ALA A 83 16.92 12.38 -14.28
N ALA A 84 17.41 12.38 -15.52
CA ALA A 84 17.39 13.56 -16.39
C ALA A 84 15.95 14.00 -16.73
N VAL A 85 15.07 13.04 -17.04
CA VAL A 85 13.63 13.32 -17.26
C VAL A 85 12.98 13.88 -15.99
N PHE A 86 13.28 13.29 -14.83
CA PHE A 86 12.77 13.79 -13.55
C PHE A 86 13.26 15.22 -13.24
N ALA A 87 14.54 15.51 -13.48
CA ALA A 87 15.09 16.85 -13.33
C ALA A 87 14.38 17.85 -14.25
N LEU A 88 14.08 17.45 -15.49
CA LEU A 88 13.36 18.29 -16.43
C LEU A 88 11.91 18.55 -15.99
N LEU A 89 11.22 17.55 -15.43
CA LEU A 89 9.91 17.73 -14.79
C LEU A 89 9.96 18.75 -13.65
N ILE A 90 11.01 18.72 -12.81
CA ILE A 90 11.22 19.70 -11.75
C ILE A 90 11.47 21.09 -12.33
N VAL A 91 12.25 21.21 -13.41
CA VAL A 91 12.47 22.49 -14.10
C VAL A 91 11.15 23.05 -14.62
N LEU A 92 10.31 22.24 -15.26
CA LEU A 92 8.98 22.67 -15.71
C LEU A 92 8.11 23.17 -14.54
N ASN A 93 8.18 22.50 -13.38
CA ASN A 93 7.47 22.92 -12.17
C ASN A 93 8.00 24.26 -11.65
N ARG A 94 9.32 24.46 -11.62
CA ARG A 94 9.94 25.74 -11.23
C ARG A 94 9.60 26.88 -12.20
N LEU A 95 9.44 26.58 -13.49
CA LEU A 95 8.96 27.50 -14.51
C LEU A 95 7.44 27.75 -14.43
N LYS A 96 6.75 27.17 -13.43
CA LYS A 96 5.32 27.32 -13.18
C LYS A 96 4.44 26.89 -14.36
N VAL A 97 4.88 25.89 -15.13
CA VAL A 97 4.06 25.30 -16.19
C VAL A 97 2.88 24.57 -15.56
N ARG A 98 1.67 25.11 -15.70
CA ARG A 98 0.45 24.56 -15.10
C ARG A 98 -0.26 23.49 -15.95
N ALA A 99 0.18 23.30 -17.19
CA ALA A 99 -0.37 22.27 -18.06
C ALA A 99 0.08 20.88 -17.58
N VAL A 100 -0.87 19.96 -17.39
CA VAL A 100 -0.59 18.59 -16.89
C VAL A 100 -0.04 17.67 -17.99
N VAL A 101 -0.39 17.93 -19.25
CA VAL A 101 -0.02 17.07 -20.39
C VAL A 101 1.50 16.85 -20.53
N PRO A 102 2.37 17.89 -20.45
CA PRO A 102 3.83 17.68 -20.48
C PRO A 102 4.33 16.76 -19.38
N TYR A 103 3.77 16.87 -18.17
CA TYR A 103 4.13 16.02 -17.05
C TYR A 103 3.75 14.57 -17.32
N LEU A 104 2.55 14.29 -17.83
CA LEU A 104 2.11 12.93 -18.14
C LEU A 104 2.97 12.29 -19.24
N LEU A 105 3.27 13.03 -20.32
CA LEU A 105 4.11 12.52 -21.41
C LEU A 105 5.53 12.17 -20.92
N MET A 106 6.14 13.08 -20.16
CA MET A 106 7.46 12.84 -19.58
C MET A 106 7.43 11.76 -18.50
N GLY A 107 6.31 11.63 -17.77
CA GLY A 107 6.06 10.53 -16.86
C GLY A 107 6.08 9.17 -17.56
N ILE A 108 5.48 9.05 -18.74
CA ILE A 108 5.51 7.82 -19.57
C ILE A 108 6.95 7.51 -20.03
N ILE A 109 7.69 8.53 -20.44
CA ILE A 109 9.11 8.38 -20.83
C ILE A 109 9.95 7.92 -19.63
N MET A 110 9.77 8.56 -18.47
CA MET A 110 10.44 8.17 -17.23
C MET A 110 10.08 6.75 -16.80
N TRP A 111 8.81 6.36 -16.96
CA TRP A 111 8.32 5.00 -16.66
C TRP A 111 9.05 3.96 -17.50
N TYR A 112 9.22 4.22 -18.80
CA TYR A 112 9.97 3.33 -19.71
C TYR A 112 11.44 3.19 -19.28
N PHE A 113 12.11 4.30 -18.95
CA PHE A 113 13.50 4.25 -18.50
C PHE A 113 13.66 3.57 -17.15
N MET A 114 12.73 3.76 -16.21
CA MET A 114 12.71 3.00 -14.95
C MET A 114 12.54 1.50 -15.21
N LEU A 115 11.61 1.10 -16.08
CA LEU A 115 11.41 -0.30 -16.43
C LEU A 115 12.68 -0.96 -17.00
N LYS A 116 13.46 -0.22 -17.81
CA LYS A 116 14.72 -0.71 -18.40
C LYS A 116 15.94 -0.59 -17.47
N SER A 117 15.87 0.23 -16.42
CA SER A 117 16.98 0.41 -15.47
C SER A 117 17.11 -0.73 -14.46
N GLY A 118 16.11 -1.61 -14.38
CA GLY A 118 16.02 -2.67 -13.37
C GLY A 118 15.36 -2.22 -12.05
N VAL A 119 15.03 -0.93 -11.96
CA VAL A 119 14.23 -0.35 -10.88
C VAL A 119 12.74 -0.53 -11.19
N HIS A 120 11.91 -0.57 -10.15
CA HIS A 120 10.47 -0.74 -10.33
C HIS A 120 9.82 0.48 -10.99
N ALA A 121 9.12 0.24 -12.09
CA ALA A 121 8.47 1.29 -12.87
C ALA A 121 7.35 2.01 -12.08
N THR A 122 6.80 1.40 -11.02
CA THR A 122 5.76 1.99 -10.16
C THR A 122 6.22 3.24 -9.40
N ILE A 123 7.50 3.33 -9.08
CA ILE A 123 8.10 4.50 -8.40
C ILE A 123 7.91 5.76 -9.25
N THR A 124 7.87 5.61 -10.57
CA THR A 124 7.62 6.70 -11.52
C THR A 124 6.34 7.46 -11.19
N GLY A 125 5.25 6.76 -10.86
CA GLY A 125 3.97 7.41 -10.55
C GLY A 125 4.06 8.33 -9.34
N VAL A 126 4.79 7.89 -8.31
CA VAL A 126 5.04 8.67 -7.09
C VAL A 126 5.93 9.87 -7.40
N LEU A 127 7.06 9.67 -8.10
CA LEU A 127 7.96 10.76 -8.49
C LEU A 127 7.24 11.80 -9.35
N LEU A 128 6.44 11.34 -10.31
CA LEU A 128 5.64 12.21 -11.16
C LEU A 128 4.65 13.06 -10.33
N ALA A 129 3.97 12.45 -9.35
CA ALA A 129 3.06 13.16 -8.46
C ALA A 129 3.78 14.28 -7.68
N PHE A 130 5.00 14.04 -7.19
CA PHE A 130 5.82 15.06 -6.53
C PHE A 130 6.30 16.16 -7.48
N ALA A 131 6.46 15.85 -8.77
CA ALA A 131 6.88 16.83 -9.77
C ALA A 131 5.73 17.73 -10.27
N ILE A 132 4.48 17.27 -10.21
CA ILE A 132 3.33 18.06 -10.66
C ILE A 132 3.09 19.24 -9.70
N PRO A 133 2.91 20.48 -10.21
CA PRO A 133 2.74 21.66 -9.37
C PRO A 133 1.54 21.55 -8.41
N PHE A 134 1.76 21.90 -7.15
CA PHE A 134 0.72 22.14 -6.15
C PHE A 134 0.62 23.65 -5.90
N ALA A 135 -0.51 24.25 -6.27
CA ALA A 135 -0.80 25.66 -6.03
C ALA A 135 -1.92 25.77 -4.98
N ALA A 136 -1.78 26.73 -4.05
CA ALA A 136 -2.75 26.96 -2.98
C ALA A 136 -4.12 27.47 -3.48
N ASP A 137 -4.22 27.88 -4.75
CA ASP A 137 -5.40 28.52 -5.36
C ASP A 137 -6.54 27.54 -5.73
N GLY A 138 -6.91 26.63 -4.84
CA GLY A 138 -8.12 25.80 -4.95
C GLY A 138 -8.28 25.04 -6.28
N SER A 139 -9.41 25.23 -6.99
CA SER A 139 -9.81 24.49 -8.21
C SER A 139 -8.89 24.70 -9.43
N GLN A 140 -7.95 25.65 -9.36
CA GLN A 140 -6.92 25.84 -10.38
C GLN A 140 -5.64 25.02 -10.12
N CYS A 141 -5.57 24.29 -9.00
CA CYS A 141 -4.44 23.44 -8.67
C CYS A 141 -4.37 22.22 -9.63
N PRO A 142 -3.30 22.09 -10.46
CA PRO A 142 -3.19 21.02 -11.44
C PRO A 142 -3.18 19.62 -10.82
N SER A 143 -2.47 19.43 -9.70
CA SER A 143 -2.41 18.15 -8.99
C SER A 143 -3.76 17.75 -8.40
N LEU A 144 -4.50 18.69 -7.77
CA LEU A 144 -5.83 18.42 -7.23
C LEU A 144 -6.83 18.04 -8.34
N ARG A 145 -6.78 18.75 -9.47
CA ARG A 145 -7.62 18.43 -10.64
C ARG A 145 -7.32 17.05 -11.18
N LEU A 146 -6.04 16.71 -11.33
CA LEU A 146 -5.61 15.40 -11.80
C LEU A 146 -6.02 14.30 -10.82
N GLN A 147 -5.84 14.49 -9.51
CA GLN A 147 -6.27 13.56 -8.47
C GLN A 147 -7.78 13.27 -8.57
N HIS A 148 -8.60 14.32 -8.69
CA HIS A 148 -10.06 14.16 -8.80
C HIS A 148 -10.46 13.39 -10.06
N TYR A 149 -9.77 13.65 -11.19
CA TYR A 149 -9.99 12.92 -12.44
C TYR A 149 -9.56 11.46 -12.35
N LEU A 150 -8.42 11.16 -11.71
CA LEU A 150 -7.89 9.80 -11.57
C LEU A 150 -8.66 8.96 -10.56
N HIS A 151 -9.30 9.56 -9.55
CA HIS A 151 -9.96 8.82 -8.48
C HIS A 151 -11.00 7.81 -9.01
N LYS A 152 -11.88 8.23 -9.93
CA LYS A 152 -12.94 7.34 -10.47
C LYS A 152 -12.39 6.22 -11.35
N PRO A 153 -11.57 6.47 -12.39
CA PRO A 153 -10.98 5.38 -13.18
C PRO A 153 -10.13 4.42 -12.34
N VAL A 154 -9.38 4.93 -11.36
CA VAL A 154 -8.56 4.09 -10.51
C VAL A 154 -9.43 3.16 -9.64
N ALA A 155 -10.43 3.72 -8.96
CA ALA A 155 -11.29 2.96 -8.06
C ALA A 155 -12.21 1.95 -8.78
N PHE A 156 -12.76 2.32 -9.94
CA PHE A 156 -13.80 1.53 -10.62
C PHE A 156 -13.29 0.68 -11.79
N PHE A 157 -12.11 0.96 -12.33
CA PHE A 157 -11.56 0.22 -13.46
C PHE A 157 -10.19 -0.38 -13.16
N ILE A 158 -9.21 0.44 -12.77
CA ILE A 158 -7.82 -0.03 -12.62
C ILE A 158 -7.69 -1.02 -11.45
N LEU A 159 -8.22 -0.70 -10.27
CA LEU A 159 -8.14 -1.59 -9.10
C LEU A 159 -8.93 -2.91 -9.32
N PRO A 160 -10.19 -2.91 -9.79
CA PRO A 160 -10.91 -4.14 -10.08
C PRO A 160 -10.24 -4.99 -11.16
N LEU A 161 -9.72 -4.37 -12.23
CA LEU A 161 -8.98 -5.08 -13.28
C LEU A 161 -7.69 -5.70 -12.74
N PHE A 162 -6.94 -4.93 -11.94
CA PHE A 162 -5.71 -5.40 -11.30
C PHE A 162 -5.99 -6.58 -10.37
N ALA A 163 -7.00 -6.46 -9.52
CA ALA A 163 -7.43 -7.53 -8.62
C ALA A 163 -7.80 -8.77 -9.44
N ALA A 164 -8.73 -8.65 -10.40
CA ALA A 164 -9.18 -9.77 -11.22
C ALA A 164 -8.05 -10.48 -11.97
N ALA A 165 -7.11 -9.72 -12.55
CA ALA A 165 -5.97 -10.27 -13.27
C ALA A 165 -4.97 -11.01 -12.38
N ASN A 166 -4.83 -10.60 -11.12
CA ASN A 166 -3.86 -11.20 -10.18
C ASN A 166 -4.48 -12.20 -9.21
N THR A 167 -5.80 -12.20 -9.00
CA THR A 167 -6.50 -13.13 -8.11
C THR A 167 -7.12 -14.32 -8.84
N ALA A 168 -6.79 -14.54 -10.12
CA ALA A 168 -7.23 -15.71 -10.87
C ALA A 168 -6.56 -17.00 -10.33
N ILE A 169 -7.05 -17.48 -9.19
CA ILE A 169 -6.49 -18.62 -8.46
C ILE A 169 -7.17 -19.90 -8.93
N SER A 170 -6.37 -20.87 -9.38
CA SER A 170 -6.85 -22.24 -9.60
C SER A 170 -7.11 -22.92 -8.24
N ILE A 171 -8.38 -22.97 -7.81
CA ILE A 171 -8.78 -23.69 -6.60
C ILE A 171 -8.84 -25.19 -6.90
N GLY A 172 -7.67 -25.84 -6.93
CA GLY A 172 -7.55 -27.30 -6.93
C GLY A 172 -7.65 -27.85 -5.50
N GLY A 173 -8.22 -29.06 -5.34
CA GLY A 173 -8.57 -29.66 -4.05
C GLY A 173 -7.46 -29.92 -3.02
N GLY A 174 -6.22 -29.46 -3.26
CA GLY A 174 -5.07 -29.58 -2.35
C GLY A 174 -4.69 -28.30 -1.59
N ASN A 175 -5.45 -27.21 -1.73
CA ASN A 175 -4.99 -25.86 -1.34
C ASN A 175 -5.09 -25.51 0.16
N PHE A 176 -5.69 -26.36 1.01
CA PHE A 176 -5.81 -26.04 2.44
C PHE A 176 -4.53 -26.31 3.24
N SER A 177 -3.72 -27.29 2.85
CA SER A 177 -2.44 -27.57 3.52
C SER A 177 -1.39 -26.50 3.22
N THR A 178 -1.48 -25.81 2.08
CA THR A 178 -0.54 -24.76 1.69
C THR A 178 -0.70 -23.49 2.53
N LEU A 179 -1.88 -23.24 3.12
CA LEU A 179 -2.13 -22.16 4.07
C LEU A 179 -1.36 -22.32 5.39
N LEU A 180 -0.95 -23.55 5.74
CA LEU A 180 -0.17 -23.85 6.94
C LEU A 180 1.35 -23.75 6.70
N SER A 181 1.78 -23.39 5.48
CA SER A 181 3.19 -23.12 5.20
C SER A 181 3.70 -21.92 6.00
N ALA A 182 5.00 -21.93 6.36
CA ALA A 182 5.64 -20.84 7.10
C ALA A 182 5.47 -19.45 6.45
N ASN A 183 5.48 -19.41 5.11
CA ASN A 183 5.22 -18.17 4.37
C ASN A 183 3.77 -17.69 4.57
N SER A 184 2.80 -18.59 4.40
CA SER A 184 1.37 -18.26 4.52
C SER A 184 1.01 -17.86 5.94
N THR A 185 1.50 -18.56 6.95
CA THR A 185 1.27 -18.22 8.36
C THR A 185 1.95 -16.89 8.72
N GLY A 186 3.16 -16.65 8.23
CA GLY A 186 3.85 -15.36 8.40
C GLY A 186 3.08 -14.19 7.78
N ILE A 187 2.50 -14.37 6.59
CA ILE A 187 1.67 -13.37 5.93
C ILE A 187 0.37 -13.14 6.72
N ILE A 188 -0.34 -14.21 7.09
CA ILE A 188 -1.62 -14.12 7.80
C ILE A 188 -1.45 -13.45 9.15
N LEU A 189 -0.51 -13.92 9.98
CA LEU A 189 -0.26 -13.35 11.30
C LEU A 189 0.34 -11.95 11.21
N GLY A 190 1.19 -11.68 10.21
CA GLY A 190 1.70 -10.35 9.94
C GLY A 190 0.58 -9.34 9.68
N LEU A 191 -0.31 -9.63 8.72
CA LEU A 191 -1.44 -8.76 8.40
C LEU A 191 -2.48 -8.69 9.54
N PHE A 192 -2.91 -9.84 10.06
CA PHE A 192 -4.02 -9.90 11.02
C PHE A 192 -3.64 -9.44 12.43
N LEU A 193 -2.46 -9.83 12.94
CA LEU A 193 -2.02 -9.46 14.29
C LEU A 193 -0.99 -8.33 14.27
N GLY A 194 -0.04 -8.36 13.33
CA GLY A 194 1.04 -7.39 13.26
C GLY A 194 0.57 -5.96 13.01
N LYS A 195 -0.46 -5.76 12.19
CA LYS A 195 -1.01 -4.43 11.92
C LYS A 195 -1.68 -3.82 13.14
N PRO A 196 -2.67 -4.46 13.81
CA PRO A 196 -3.24 -3.93 15.04
C PRO A 196 -2.20 -3.65 16.13
N LEU A 197 -1.29 -4.61 16.37
CA LEU A 197 -0.26 -4.48 17.40
C LEU A 197 0.70 -3.33 17.08
N GLY A 198 1.14 -3.22 15.83
CA GLY A 198 2.06 -2.15 15.41
C GLY A 198 1.43 -0.76 15.51
N VAL A 199 0.19 -0.61 15.03
CA VAL A 199 -0.54 0.67 15.07
C VAL A 199 -0.80 1.08 16.51
N LEU A 200 -1.27 0.16 17.36
CA LEU A 200 -1.54 0.44 18.76
C LEU A 200 -0.27 0.77 19.55
N ALA A 201 0.78 -0.05 19.43
CA ALA A 201 2.00 0.14 20.19
C ALA A 201 2.67 1.48 19.85
N MET A 202 2.78 1.82 18.55
CA MET A 202 3.38 3.09 18.14
C MET A 202 2.50 4.29 18.50
N SER A 203 1.19 4.20 18.31
CA SER A 203 0.27 5.28 18.71
C SER A 203 0.32 5.50 20.22
N PHE A 204 0.32 4.43 21.00
CA PHE A 204 0.45 4.46 22.46
C PHE A 204 1.77 5.08 22.91
N ALA A 205 2.89 4.67 22.30
CA ALA A 205 4.20 5.23 22.62
C ALA A 205 4.26 6.74 22.36
N PHE A 206 3.81 7.21 21.19
CA PHE A 206 3.88 8.63 20.84
C PHE A 206 2.95 9.51 21.69
N VAL A 207 1.76 9.00 22.04
CA VAL A 207 0.83 9.69 22.96
C VAL A 207 1.40 9.72 24.38
N SER A 208 2.00 8.61 24.84
CA SER A 208 2.59 8.51 26.18
C SER A 208 3.82 9.41 26.34
N LEU A 209 4.63 9.55 25.29
CA LEU A 209 5.76 10.47 25.21
C LEU A 209 5.34 11.94 25.01
N LYS A 210 4.04 12.23 24.97
CA LYS A 210 3.47 13.57 24.75
C LYS A 210 3.93 14.25 23.45
N ILE A 211 4.35 13.46 22.46
CA ILE A 211 4.75 13.95 21.13
C ILE A 211 3.50 14.35 20.33
N CYS A 212 2.39 13.61 20.51
CA CYS A 212 1.11 13.90 19.89
C CYS A 212 -0.05 13.63 20.87
N ARG A 213 -1.27 13.99 20.46
CA ARG A 213 -2.50 13.73 21.23
C ARG A 213 -3.54 13.08 20.33
N LEU A 214 -4.32 12.17 20.91
CA LEU A 214 -5.47 11.59 20.21
C LEU A 214 -6.55 12.69 20.03
N PRO A 215 -7.16 12.82 18.84
CA PRO A 215 -8.31 13.71 18.62
C PRO A 215 -9.44 13.43 19.62
N GLY A 216 -10.18 14.48 20.01
CA GLY A 216 -11.20 14.38 21.07
C GLY A 216 -12.40 13.50 20.73
N ASP A 217 -12.63 13.23 19.44
CA ASP A 217 -13.66 12.34 18.91
C ASP A 217 -13.17 10.89 18.70
N LEU A 218 -11.90 10.60 18.98
CA LEU A 218 -11.31 9.27 18.85
C LEU A 218 -11.03 8.65 20.22
N THR A 219 -11.22 7.34 20.31
CA THR A 219 -10.88 6.53 21.48
C THR A 219 -9.87 5.44 21.09
N TRP A 220 -9.21 4.83 22.06
CA TRP A 220 -8.28 3.70 21.81
C TRP A 220 -8.94 2.53 21.07
N LYS A 221 -10.25 2.35 21.25
CA LYS A 221 -11.04 1.39 20.48
C LYS A 221 -10.99 1.71 18.99
N HIS A 222 -11.20 2.96 18.59
CA HIS A 222 -11.10 3.38 17.19
C HIS A 222 -9.71 3.13 16.60
N VAL A 223 -8.64 3.33 17.38
CA VAL A 223 -7.26 3.05 16.93
C VAL A 223 -7.04 1.55 16.72
N LEU A 224 -7.55 0.70 17.62
CA LEU A 224 -7.52 -0.75 17.44
C LEU A 224 -8.30 -1.18 16.20
N GLY A 225 -9.51 -0.65 16.01
CA GLY A 225 -10.35 -0.92 14.85
C GLY A 225 -9.69 -0.48 13.53
N ALA A 226 -9.05 0.68 13.52
CA ALA A 226 -8.26 1.14 12.39
C ALA A 226 -7.07 0.22 12.11
N GLY A 227 -6.42 -0.30 13.16
CA GLY A 227 -5.36 -1.31 13.03
C GLY A 227 -5.85 -2.63 12.45
N LEU A 228 -7.05 -3.09 12.82
CA LEU A 228 -7.70 -4.28 12.25
C LEU A 228 -8.02 -4.07 10.77
N LEU A 229 -8.67 -2.96 10.40
CA LEU A 229 -8.91 -2.63 8.99
C LEU A 229 -7.61 -2.40 8.22
N GLY A 230 -6.55 -1.94 8.89
CA GLY A 230 -5.20 -1.85 8.35
C GLY A 230 -4.58 -3.20 7.97
N GLY A 231 -5.08 -4.30 8.52
CA GLY A 231 -4.73 -5.67 8.14
C GLY A 231 -5.28 -6.11 6.78
N ILE A 232 -6.16 -5.32 6.15
CA ILE A 232 -6.63 -5.58 4.79
C ILE A 232 -5.51 -5.20 3.82
N GLY A 233 -4.65 -6.15 3.46
CA GLY A 233 -3.54 -5.92 2.54
C GLY A 233 -3.93 -6.02 1.06
N PHE A 234 -4.90 -6.89 0.75
CA PHE A 234 -5.46 -7.21 -0.56
C PHE A 234 -4.60 -6.80 -1.78
N THR A 235 -5.00 -5.79 -2.58
CA THR A 235 -4.31 -5.49 -3.86
C THR A 235 -2.86 -5.09 -3.67
N MET A 236 -2.54 -4.29 -2.65
CA MET A 236 -1.17 -3.83 -2.41
C MET A 236 -0.26 -4.97 -1.91
N SER A 237 -0.77 -5.87 -1.07
CA SER A 237 -0.02 -7.06 -0.67
C SER A 237 0.17 -8.04 -1.83
N ILE A 238 -0.84 -8.20 -2.70
CA ILE A 238 -0.73 -9.03 -3.92
C ILE A 238 0.32 -8.46 -4.87
N PHE A 239 0.33 -7.13 -5.03
CA PHE A 239 1.35 -6.44 -5.81
C PHE A 239 2.75 -6.74 -5.26
N ILE A 240 2.96 -6.61 -3.95
CA ILE A 240 4.26 -6.92 -3.34
C ILE A 240 4.63 -8.40 -3.48
N ALA A 241 3.68 -9.33 -3.36
CA ALA A 241 3.94 -10.76 -3.53
C ALA A 241 4.47 -11.10 -4.94
N ASN A 242 3.90 -10.48 -5.97
CA ASN A 242 4.37 -10.61 -7.36
C ASN A 242 5.77 -10.02 -7.59
N LEU A 243 6.19 -9.05 -6.78
CA LEU A 243 7.54 -8.50 -6.83
C LEU A 243 8.54 -9.33 -6.02
N ALA A 244 8.08 -9.88 -4.90
CA ALA A 244 8.91 -10.60 -3.96
C ALA A 244 9.34 -11.98 -4.45
N PHE A 245 8.48 -12.64 -5.21
CA PHE A 245 8.67 -14.03 -5.62
C PHE A 245 8.68 -14.18 -7.14
N ALA A 246 9.49 -15.11 -7.63
CA ALA A 246 9.55 -15.47 -9.05
C ALA A 246 8.80 -16.77 -9.36
N ASP A 247 8.64 -17.64 -8.37
CA ASP A 247 7.95 -18.93 -8.51
C ASP A 247 6.42 -18.74 -8.50
N PRO A 248 5.71 -19.11 -9.58
CA PRO A 248 4.25 -18.97 -9.66
C PRO A 248 3.50 -19.70 -8.53
N SER A 249 4.00 -20.85 -8.07
CA SER A 249 3.34 -21.63 -7.01
C SER A 249 3.39 -20.91 -5.66
N LEU A 250 4.51 -20.27 -5.37
CA LEU A 250 4.75 -19.47 -4.17
C LEU A 250 3.93 -18.17 -4.21
N ILE A 251 3.84 -17.53 -5.39
CA ILE A 251 2.96 -16.37 -5.59
C ILE A 251 1.51 -16.76 -5.32
N GLN A 252 1.03 -17.88 -5.88
CA GLN A 252 -0.36 -18.34 -5.69
C GLN A 252 -0.68 -18.64 -4.22
N SER A 253 0.22 -19.32 -3.50
CA SER A 253 0.04 -19.57 -2.05
C SER A 253 0.05 -18.28 -1.23
N SER A 254 0.91 -17.33 -1.58
CA SER A 254 0.94 -16.00 -0.94
C SER A 254 -0.35 -15.23 -1.17
N ILE A 255 -0.88 -15.22 -2.40
CA ILE A 255 -2.15 -14.57 -2.73
C ILE A 255 -3.30 -15.19 -1.93
N LEU A 256 -3.35 -16.52 -1.83
CA LEU A 256 -4.36 -17.21 -1.03
C LEU A 256 -4.28 -16.79 0.46
N ALA A 257 -3.07 -16.73 1.02
CA ALA A 257 -2.83 -16.27 2.39
C ALA A 257 -3.24 -14.79 2.59
N ILE A 258 -2.93 -13.92 1.63
CA ILE A 258 -3.33 -12.50 1.67
C ILE A 258 -4.85 -12.36 1.65
N ILE A 259 -5.54 -13.12 0.81
CA ILE A 259 -7.02 -13.10 0.74
C ILE A 259 -7.62 -13.58 2.05
N ALA A 260 -7.12 -14.69 2.60
CA ALA A 260 -7.57 -15.21 3.89
C ALA A 260 -7.36 -14.17 5.02
N ALA A 261 -6.17 -13.58 5.09
CA ALA A 261 -5.84 -12.56 6.09
C ALA A 261 -6.69 -11.28 5.94
N SER A 262 -6.90 -10.83 4.70
CA SER A 262 -7.69 -9.64 4.39
C SER A 262 -9.17 -9.86 4.72
N LEU A 263 -9.70 -11.05 4.44
CA LEU A 263 -11.06 -11.43 4.81
C LEU A 263 -11.22 -11.48 6.33
N LEU A 264 -10.30 -12.12 7.04
CA LEU A 264 -10.30 -12.17 8.51
C LEU A 264 -10.25 -10.75 9.10
N SER A 265 -9.31 -9.93 8.66
CA SER A 265 -9.12 -8.55 9.13
C SER A 265 -10.33 -7.66 8.81
N GLY A 266 -10.91 -7.82 7.62
CA GLY A 266 -12.10 -7.08 7.20
C GLY A 266 -13.35 -7.47 7.99
N LEU A 267 -13.58 -8.77 8.21
CA LEU A 267 -14.72 -9.27 8.98
C LEU A 267 -14.60 -8.89 10.47
N THR A 268 -13.42 -9.07 11.07
CA THR A 268 -13.21 -8.71 12.47
C THR A 268 -13.24 -7.20 12.66
N GLY A 269 -12.65 -6.42 11.76
CA GLY A 269 -12.72 -4.96 11.78
C GLY A 269 -14.15 -4.45 11.62
N PHE A 270 -14.92 -5.02 10.69
CA PHE A 270 -16.34 -4.71 10.50
C PHE A 270 -17.17 -5.03 11.74
N ALA A 271 -17.04 -6.25 12.28
CA ALA A 271 -17.75 -6.66 13.49
C ALA A 271 -17.37 -5.76 14.67
N PHE A 272 -16.09 -5.47 14.85
CA PHE A 272 -15.57 -4.66 15.94
C PHE A 272 -16.19 -3.26 15.95
N PHE A 273 -16.22 -2.56 14.82
CA PHE A 273 -16.87 -1.25 14.74
C PHE A 273 -18.39 -1.33 14.91
N LYS A 274 -19.04 -2.37 14.37
CA LYS A 274 -20.49 -2.56 14.51
C LYS A 274 -20.95 -2.77 15.97
N PHE A 275 -20.07 -3.23 16.86
CA PHE A 275 -20.39 -3.47 18.27
C PHE A 275 -19.88 -2.38 19.23
N ILE A 276 -19.15 -1.38 18.72
CA ILE A 276 -18.54 -0.32 19.54
C ILE A 276 -19.31 0.99 19.46
N ASP A 277 -19.98 1.23 18.32
CA ASP A 277 -20.99 2.27 18.14
C ASP A 277 -22.39 1.74 18.50
#